data_AF-A0AAV3S5S6-F1
#
_entry.id   AF-A0AAV3S5S6-F1
#
_cell.length_a   1.000
_cell.length_b   1.000
_cell.length_c   1.000
_cell.angle_alpha   90.00
_cell.angle_beta   90.00
_cell.angle_gamma   90.00
#
_symmetry.space_group_name_H-M   'P 1'
#
loop_
_entity.id
_entity.type
_entity.pdbx_description
1 polymer ?
#
loop_
_entity_poly.entity_id
_entity_poly.type
_entity_poly.pdbx_seq_one_letter_code
_entity_poly.pdbx_strand_id
1 'polypeptide(L)'
;MQTPSFPVRAAIFVVGALLAGAVAGIVSTVALDPFPFAIGLAVAVPVMDVALSPETVPSDRDHALELGVAAAIAGIVVGCAVGALVLALALGEYATIGLTAAATFLAAEYGGRAVLRRIPRS
;
A
#
# COMPACT_ATOMS: atom_id res chain seq x y z
N MET A 1 22.16 0.03 -19.43
CA MET A 1 21.60 1.17 -18.66
C MET A 1 22.25 1.16 -17.29
N GLN A 2 22.74 2.30 -16.79
CA GLN A 2 23.34 2.37 -15.45
C GLN A 2 22.25 2.17 -14.40
N THR A 3 22.46 1.22 -13.49
CA THR A 3 21.56 0.95 -12.37
C THR A 3 21.41 2.22 -11.53
N PRO A 4 20.20 2.72 -11.26
CA PRO A 4 20.01 3.93 -10.49
C PRO A 4 20.52 3.72 -9.06
N SER A 5 21.04 4.78 -8.44
CA SER A 5 21.43 4.74 -7.04
C SER A 5 20.24 4.41 -6.14
N PHE A 6 20.50 3.78 -5.00
CA PHE A 6 19.44 3.40 -4.04
C PHE A 6 18.49 4.55 -3.67
N PRO A 7 18.96 5.78 -3.38
CA PRO A 7 18.07 6.91 -3.07
C PRO A 7 17.06 7.21 -4.19
N VAL A 8 17.49 7.05 -5.46
CA VAL A 8 16.62 7.28 -6.62
C VAL A 8 15.56 6.21 -6.72
N ARG A 9 15.92 4.94 -6.49
CA ARG A 9 14.97 3.82 -6.52
C ARG A 9 13.93 3.90 -5.39
N ALA A 10 14.39 4.21 -4.18
CA ALA A 10 13.52 4.46 -3.03
C ALA A 10 12.55 5.62 -3.29
N ALA A 11 13.03 6.73 -3.86
CA ALA A 11 12.18 7.85 -4.23
C ALA A 11 11.11 7.46 -5.26
N ILE A 12 11.47 6.68 -6.29
CA ILE A 12 10.52 6.21 -7.32
C ILE A 12 9.43 5.32 -6.71
N PHE A 13 9.82 4.37 -5.85
CA PHE A 13 8.86 3.53 -5.15
C PHE A 13 7.89 4.36 -4.30
N VAL A 14 8.42 5.30 -3.51
CA VAL A 14 7.62 6.16 -2.63
C VAL A 14 6.66 7.03 -3.44
N VAL A 15 7.11 7.58 -4.57
CA VAL A 15 6.25 8.33 -5.49
C VAL A 15 5.12 7.45 -6.03
N GLY A 16 5.42 6.20 -6.41
CA GLY A 16 4.39 5.24 -6.85
C GLY A 16 3.32 4.99 -5.78
N ALA A 17 3.74 4.72 -4.54
CA ALA A 17 2.83 4.52 -3.41
C ALA A 17 1.98 5.78 -3.12
N LEU A 18 2.59 6.97 -3.15
CA LEU A 18 1.91 8.24 -2.93
C LEU A 18 0.91 8.56 -4.06
N LEU A 19 1.21 8.23 -5.32
CA LEU A 19 0.29 8.44 -6.44
C LEU A 19 -0.98 7.60 -6.28
N ALA A 20 -0.82 6.31 -5.96
CA ALA A 20 -1.96 5.43 -5.64
C ALA A 20 -2.76 5.97 -4.44
N GLY A 21 -2.04 6.42 -3.41
CA GLY A 21 -2.60 7.07 -2.23
C GLY A 21 -3.39 8.33 -2.51
N ALA A 22 -2.88 9.22 -3.36
CA ALA A 22 -3.53 10.49 -3.70
C ALA A 22 -4.83 10.26 -4.46
N VAL A 23 -4.86 9.33 -5.42
CA VAL A 23 -6.07 8.96 -6.15
C VAL A 23 -7.12 8.40 -5.19
N ALA A 24 -6.72 7.48 -4.31
CA ALA A 24 -7.62 6.91 -3.32
C ALA A 24 -8.08 7.93 -2.27
N GLY A 25 -7.20 8.83 -1.84
CA GLY A 25 -7.50 9.89 -0.87
C GLY A 25 -8.53 10.88 -1.39
N ILE A 26 -8.49 11.21 -2.68
CA ILE A 26 -9.56 12.02 -3.32
C ILE A 26 -10.89 11.28 -3.23
N VAL A 27 -10.92 9.98 -3.53
CA VAL A 27 -12.12 9.15 -3.40
C VAL A 27 -12.58 9.02 -1.94
N SER A 28 -11.65 9.06 -0.98
CA SER A 28 -11.98 8.97 0.45
C SER A 28 -12.56 10.25 1.03
N THR A 29 -12.42 11.40 0.36
CA THR A 29 -13.02 12.66 0.84
C THR A 29 -14.55 12.62 0.90
N VAL A 30 -15.18 11.66 0.21
CA VAL A 30 -16.63 11.42 0.23
C VAL A 30 -17.02 10.18 1.04
N ALA A 31 -16.05 9.47 1.63
CA ALA A 31 -16.26 8.24 2.40
C ALA A 31 -16.01 8.50 3.90
N LEU A 32 -16.88 7.97 4.76
CA LEU A 32 -16.74 8.09 6.21
C LEU A 32 -15.68 7.12 6.76
N ASP A 33 -15.34 7.22 8.03
CA ASP A 33 -14.48 6.22 8.67
C ASP A 33 -15.06 4.80 8.52
N PRO A 34 -14.21 3.78 8.30
CA PRO A 34 -12.74 3.77 8.44
C PRO A 34 -11.96 3.92 7.12
N PHE A 35 -12.59 4.34 6.02
CA PHE A 35 -11.97 4.32 4.68
C PHE A 35 -10.78 5.28 4.53
N PRO A 36 -10.82 6.55 4.99
CA PRO A 36 -9.67 7.45 4.91
C PRO A 36 -8.46 6.92 5.71
N PHE A 37 -8.72 6.32 6.88
CA PHE A 37 -7.70 5.70 7.71
C PHE A 37 -7.03 4.51 7.02
N ALA A 38 -7.82 3.61 6.40
CA ALA A 38 -7.29 2.50 5.63
C ALA A 38 -6.39 2.98 4.47
N ILE A 39 -6.81 4.02 3.76
CA ILE A 39 -6.03 4.56 2.64
C ILE A 39 -4.72 5.19 3.12
N GLY A 40 -4.76 5.97 4.20
CA GLY A 40 -3.56 6.54 4.80
C GLY A 40 -2.56 5.46 5.21
N LEU A 41 -3.05 4.39 5.85
CA LEU A 41 -2.20 3.29 6.31
C LEU A 41 -1.63 2.48 5.14
N ALA A 42 -2.42 2.23 4.10
CA ALA A 42 -1.97 1.54 2.89
C ALA A 42 -0.82 2.25 2.15
N VAL A 43 -0.72 3.58 2.28
CA VAL A 43 0.36 4.39 1.69
C VAL A 43 1.55 4.47 2.63
N ALA A 44 1.32 4.58 3.94
CA ALA A 44 2.37 4.65 4.94
C ALA A 44 3.19 3.36 5.01
N VAL A 45 2.55 2.19 4.90
CA VAL A 45 3.21 0.88 5.04
C VAL A 45 4.32 0.68 4.00
N PRO A 46 4.09 0.88 2.69
CA PRO A 46 5.16 0.82 1.69
C PRO A 46 6.31 1.79 1.99
N VAL A 47 6.00 3.02 2.43
CA VAL A 47 7.04 4.02 2.76
C VAL A 47 7.90 3.56 3.94
N MET A 48 7.28 2.95 4.96
CA MET A 48 7.97 2.36 6.09
C MET A 48 8.81 1.14 5.68
N ASP A 49 8.31 0.27 4.80
CA ASP A 49 9.05 -0.92 4.30
C ASP A 49 10.35 -0.50 3.61
N VAL A 50 10.32 0.55 2.79
CA VAL A 50 11.53 1.10 2.15
C VAL A 50 12.56 1.60 3.16
N ALA A 51 12.10 2.20 4.26
CA ALA A 51 12.98 2.75 5.29
C ALA A 51 13.60 1.65 6.17
N LEU A 52 12.83 0.58 6.46
CA LEU A 52 13.24 -0.51 7.35
C LEU A 52 14.00 -1.63 6.61
N SER A 53 13.63 -1.90 5.36
CA SER A 53 14.15 -3.00 4.55
C SER A 53 14.48 -2.50 3.12
N PRO A 54 15.48 -1.62 2.97
CA PRO A 54 15.84 -1.01 1.69
C PRO A 54 16.18 -2.02 0.58
N GLU A 55 16.61 -3.22 0.95
CA GLU A 55 16.88 -4.34 0.05
C GLU A 55 15.64 -4.90 -0.68
N THR A 56 14.42 -4.60 -0.22
CA THR A 56 13.18 -5.07 -0.86
C THR A 56 12.84 -4.28 -2.12
N VAL A 57 13.39 -3.07 -2.28
CA VAL A 57 13.14 -2.22 -3.46
C VAL A 57 13.86 -2.83 -4.67
N PRO A 58 13.19 -3.05 -5.82
CA PRO A 58 13.82 -3.54 -7.04
C PRO A 58 14.93 -2.63 -7.57
N SER A 59 15.94 -3.19 -8.25
CA SER A 59 17.03 -2.44 -8.90
C SER A 59 16.58 -1.65 -10.12
N ASP A 60 15.56 -2.16 -10.78
CA ASP A 60 14.94 -1.56 -11.94
C ASP A 60 13.91 -0.50 -11.53
N ARG A 61 13.88 0.62 -12.27
CA ARG A 61 13.03 1.77 -11.93
C ARG A 61 11.55 1.46 -12.10
N ASP A 62 11.20 0.82 -13.21
CA ASP A 62 9.80 0.56 -13.56
C ASP A 62 9.23 -0.47 -12.59
N HIS A 63 10.00 -1.51 -12.26
CA HIS A 63 9.60 -2.47 -11.23
C HIS A 63 9.48 -1.85 -9.84
N ALA A 64 10.34 -0.89 -9.46
CA ALA A 64 10.24 -0.22 -8.16
C ALA A 64 8.97 0.63 -8.07
N LEU A 65 8.59 1.31 -9.15
CA LEU A 65 7.33 2.05 -9.25
C LEU A 65 6.14 1.09 -9.16
N GLU A 66 6.12 0.04 -9.98
CA GLU A 66 5.05 -0.95 -10.01
C GLU A 66 4.84 -1.61 -8.66
N LEU A 67 5.93 -1.94 -7.95
CA LEU A 67 5.86 -2.51 -6.61
C LEU A 67 5.20 -1.55 -5.62
N GLY A 68 5.63 -0.29 -5.60
CA GLY A 68 5.07 0.72 -4.69
C GLY A 68 3.58 0.96 -4.95
N VAL A 69 3.19 1.06 -6.23
CA VAL A 69 1.79 1.19 -6.65
C VAL A 69 0.98 -0.05 -6.27
N ALA A 70 1.48 -1.25 -6.57
CA ALA A 70 0.77 -2.50 -6.29
C ALA A 70 0.56 -2.72 -4.79
N ALA A 71 1.58 -2.44 -3.97
CA ALA A 71 1.50 -2.51 -2.51
C ALA A 71 0.41 -1.56 -1.98
N ALA A 72 0.45 -0.29 -2.40
CA ALA A 72 -0.55 0.69 -1.97
C ALA A 72 -1.97 0.30 -2.40
N ILE A 73 -2.17 -0.10 -3.67
CA ILE A 73 -3.49 -0.52 -4.18
C ILE A 73 -4.00 -1.75 -3.43
N ALA A 74 -3.16 -2.76 -3.17
CA ALA A 74 -3.56 -3.94 -2.43
C ALA A 74 -4.03 -3.57 -1.01
N GLY A 75 -3.25 -2.72 -0.31
CA GLY A 75 -3.63 -2.18 0.99
C GLY A 75 -4.97 -1.45 0.96
N ILE A 76 -5.16 -0.53 0.01
CA ILE A 76 -6.39 0.25 -0.16
C ILE A 76 -7.59 -0.66 -0.40
N VAL A 77 -7.50 -1.57 -1.36
CA VAL A 77 -8.63 -2.43 -1.76
C VAL A 77 -9.04 -3.33 -0.60
N VAL A 78 -8.07 -4.00 0.05
CA VAL A 78 -8.36 -4.90 1.17
C VAL A 78 -8.82 -4.12 2.39
N GLY A 79 -8.19 -3.00 2.70
CA GLY A 79 -8.58 -2.12 3.81
C GLY A 79 -10.01 -1.63 3.66
N CYS A 80 -10.39 -1.13 2.48
CA CYS A 80 -11.76 -0.72 2.22
C CYS A 80 -12.74 -1.91 2.24
N ALA A 81 -12.40 -3.06 1.68
CA ALA A 81 -13.28 -4.23 1.70
C ALA A 81 -13.54 -4.73 3.13
N VAL A 82 -12.48 -4.82 3.95
CA VAL A 82 -12.60 -5.22 5.37
C VAL A 82 -13.31 -4.14 6.18
N GLY A 83 -13.01 -2.86 5.95
CA GLY A 83 -13.72 -1.76 6.59
C GLY A 83 -15.22 -1.81 6.33
N ALA A 84 -15.63 -2.03 5.07
CA ALA A 84 -17.03 -2.19 4.70
C ALA A 84 -17.67 -3.42 5.34
N LEU A 85 -16.97 -4.56 5.34
CA LEU A 85 -17.45 -5.79 5.97
C LEU A 85 -17.65 -5.61 7.48
N VAL A 86 -16.69 -5.00 8.16
CA VAL A 86 -16.72 -4.83 9.61
C VAL A 86 -17.77 -3.80 10.03
N LEU A 87 -17.95 -2.73 9.25
CA LEU A 87 -19.08 -1.81 9.41
C LEU A 87 -20.43 -2.54 9.28
N ALA A 88 -20.57 -3.44 8.30
CA ALA A 88 -21.79 -4.23 8.12
C ALA A 88 -22.06 -5.20 9.28
N LEU A 89 -21.02 -5.64 9.99
CA LEU A 89 -21.13 -6.50 11.17
C LEU A 89 -21.43 -5.73 12.47
N ALA A 90 -21.51 -4.39 12.41
CA ALA A 90 -21.76 -3.51 13.56
C ALA A 90 -20.83 -3.80 14.76
N LEU A 91 -19.57 -4.12 14.47
CA LEU A 91 -18.56 -4.30 15.51
C LEU A 91 -18.25 -2.96 16.19
N GLY A 92 -17.86 -3.01 17.47
CA GLY A 92 -17.48 -1.82 18.22
C GLY A 92 -16.35 -1.06 17.51
N GLU A 93 -16.34 0.27 17.64
CA GLU A 93 -15.44 1.19 16.91
C GLU A 93 -13.97 0.75 16.92
N TYR A 94 -13.45 0.36 18.09
CA TYR A 94 -12.07 -0.13 18.22
C TYR A 94 -11.80 -1.41 17.44
N ALA A 95 -12.74 -2.34 17.40
CA ALA A 95 -12.61 -3.56 16.62
C ALA A 95 -12.65 -3.25 15.12
N THR A 96 -13.52 -2.31 14.71
CA THR A 96 -13.62 -1.84 13.33
C THR A 96 -12.33 -1.21 12.85
N ILE A 97 -11.77 -0.28 13.60
CA ILE A 97 -10.51 0.37 13.25
C ILE A 97 -9.36 -0.64 13.29
N GLY A 98 -9.25 -1.45 14.35
CA GLY A 98 -8.15 -2.39 14.53
C GLY A 98 -8.09 -3.48 13.44
N LEU A 99 -9.24 -4.09 13.10
CA LEU A 99 -9.30 -5.11 12.05
C LEU A 99 -9.04 -4.52 10.67
N THR A 100 -9.57 -3.32 10.40
CA THR A 100 -9.31 -2.59 9.15
C THR A 100 -7.83 -2.25 9.04
N ALA A 101 -7.20 -1.76 10.11
CA ALA A 101 -5.76 -1.47 10.17
C ALA A 101 -4.93 -2.71 9.85
N ALA A 102 -5.21 -3.82 10.55
CA ALA A 102 -4.46 -5.06 10.42
C ALA A 102 -4.58 -5.65 9.00
N ALA A 103 -5.79 -5.66 8.44
CA ALA A 103 -6.01 -6.16 7.09
C ALA A 103 -5.32 -5.29 6.04
N THR A 104 -5.41 -3.97 6.18
CA THR A 104 -4.73 -3.00 5.30
C THR A 104 -3.22 -3.19 5.36
N PHE A 105 -2.65 -3.30 6.56
CA PHE A 105 -1.23 -3.49 6.79
C PHE A 105 -0.72 -4.76 6.09
N LEU A 106 -1.35 -5.90 6.37
CA LEU A 106 -0.98 -7.18 5.78
C LEU A 106 -1.12 -7.12 4.25
N ALA A 107 -2.19 -6.54 3.73
CA ALA A 107 -2.38 -6.45 2.29
C ALA A 107 -1.35 -5.53 1.61
N ALA A 108 -0.96 -4.42 2.24
CA ALA A 108 0.07 -3.55 1.71
C ALA A 108 1.45 -4.23 1.73
N GLU A 109 1.80 -4.91 2.83
CA GLU A 109 3.09 -5.56 2.98
C GLU A 109 3.25 -6.80 2.08
N TYR A 110 2.22 -7.64 1.98
CA TYR A 110 2.27 -8.88 1.20
C TYR A 110 1.80 -8.69 -0.24
N GLY A 111 0.96 -7.71 -0.52
CA GLY A 111 0.39 -7.45 -1.84
C GLY A 111 1.45 -7.12 -2.88
N GLY A 112 2.39 -6.23 -2.54
CA GLY A 112 3.51 -5.90 -3.42
C GLY A 112 4.37 -7.14 -3.75
N ARG A 113 4.68 -7.95 -2.74
CA ARG A 113 5.47 -9.19 -2.90
C ARG A 113 4.74 -10.25 -3.74
N ALA A 114 3.42 -10.35 -3.59
CA ALA A 114 2.60 -11.27 -4.37
C ALA A 114 2.54 -10.90 -5.86
N VAL A 115 2.49 -9.58 -6.17
CA VAL A 115 2.56 -9.09 -7.54
C VAL A 115 3.95 -9.35 -8.15
N LEU A 116 5.03 -9.09 -7.42
CA LEU A 116 6.40 -9.38 -7.90
C LEU A 116 6.65 -10.85 -8.22
N ARG A 117 6.07 -11.79 -7.47
CA ARG A 117 6.22 -13.22 -7.74
C ARG A 117 5.60 -13.65 -9.07
N ARG A 118 4.69 -12.84 -9.65
CA ARG A 118 4.01 -13.13 -10.92
C ARG A 118 4.67 -12.48 -12.13
N ILE A 119 5.57 -11.53 -11.92
CA ILE A 119 6.32 -10.89 -13.01
C ILE A 119 7.55 -11.77 -13.30
N PRO A 120 7.66 -12.38 -14.50
CA PRO A 120 8.78 -13.26 -14.83
C PRO A 120 10.10 -12.49 -14.77
N ARG A 121 11.11 -13.11 -14.14
CA ARG A 121 12.49 -12.60 -14.14
C ARG A 121 13.08 -12.86 -15.53
N SER A 122 13.06 -11.86 -16.41
CA SER A 122 13.80 -11.88 -17.69
C SER A 122 15.22 -11.37 -17.50
#